data_AF-A0A932PTV8-F1
#
_entry.id   AF-A0A932PTV8-F1
#
_cell.length_a   1.000
_cell.length_b   1.000
_cell.length_c   1.000
_cell.angle_alpha   90.00
_cell.angle_beta   90.00
_cell.angle_gamma   90.00
#
_symmetry.space_group_name_H-M   'P 1'
#
loop_
_entity.id
_entity.type
_entity.pdbx_description
1 polymer ?
#
loop_
_entity_poly.entity_id
_entity_poly.type
_entity_poly.pdbx_seq_one_letter_code
_entity_poly.pdbx_strand_id
1 'polypeptide(L)'
;MPKKKLIGMIIAIVGAVLLLYGLQAKGRIASARSDVNAITGPFKSNPAGSIIRRSSEVKLSSYDEQVRWLMIFGGALVVAGGVVFFLKKRR
;
A
#
# COMPACT_ATOMS: atom_id res chain seq x y z
N MET A 1 1.71 21.80 24.34
CA MET A 1 1.33 20.36 24.26
C MET A 1 2.35 19.50 25.02
N PRO A 2 1.94 18.46 25.76
CA PRO A 2 2.88 17.54 26.40
C PRO A 2 3.63 16.73 25.32
N LYS A 3 4.96 16.58 25.46
CA LYS A 3 5.85 15.93 24.47
C LYS A 3 5.33 14.57 23.97
N LYS A 4 4.67 13.79 24.83
CA LYS A 4 4.07 12.49 24.50
C LYS A 4 2.92 12.58 23.48
N LYS A 5 2.08 13.61 23.58
CA LYS A 5 0.99 13.84 22.60
C LYS A 5 1.52 14.27 21.24
N LEU A 6 2.60 15.06 21.22
CA LEU A 6 3.24 15.46 19.97
C LEU A 6 3.83 14.24 19.24
N ILE A 7 4.51 13.35 19.97
CA ILE A 7 5.04 12.10 19.41
C ILE A 7 3.93 11.21 18.85
N GLY A 8 2.84 11.00 19.61
CA GLY A 8 1.70 10.21 19.13
C GLY A 8 1.06 10.80 17.87
N MET A 9 0.94 12.12 17.79
CA MET A 9 0.41 12.82 16.62
C MET A 9 1.32 12.65 15.39
N ILE A 10 2.64 12.78 15.55
CA ILE A 10 3.59 12.58 14.44
C ILE A 10 3.50 11.13 13.92
N ILE A 11 3.48 10.15 14.82
CA ILE A 11 3.37 8.73 14.46
C ILE A 11 2.07 8.47 13.69
N ALA A 12 0.95 9.06 14.14
CA ALA A 12 -0.33 8.93 13.46
C ALA A 12 -0.32 9.57 12.06
N ILE A 13 0.31 10.75 11.91
CA ILE A 13 0.46 11.42 10.61
C ILE A 13 1.31 10.57 9.66
N VAL A 14 2.44 10.02 10.13
CA VAL A 14 3.28 9.13 9.33
C VAL A 14 2.49 7.89 8.87
N GLY A 15 1.74 7.27 9.77
CA GLY A 15 0.85 6.15 9.42
C GLY A 15 -0.19 6.53 8.37
N ALA A 16 -0.83 7.70 8.50
CA ALA A 16 -1.82 8.18 7.54
C ALA A 16 -1.21 8.45 6.16
N VAL A 17 -0.01 9.05 6.10
CA VAL A 17 0.72 9.27 4.85
C VAL A 17 1.07 7.94 4.17
N LEU A 18 1.52 6.95 4.94
CA LEU A 18 1.80 5.61 4.42
C LEU A 18 0.54 4.93 3.86
N LEU A 19 -0.61 5.09 4.51
CA LEU A 19 -1.88 4.57 4.02
C LEU A 19 -2.31 5.26 2.71
N LEU A 20 -2.20 6.58 2.62
CA LEU A 20 -2.50 7.33 1.40
C LEU A 20 -1.59 6.91 0.25
N TYR A 21 -0.29 6.75 0.50
CA TYR A 21 0.66 6.25 -0.48
C TYR A 21 0.31 4.82 -0.93
N GLY A 22 -0.06 3.94 0.00
CA GLY A 22 -0.50 2.58 -0.31
C GLY A 22 -1.75 2.54 -1.19
N LEU A 23 -2.74 3.40 -0.93
CA LEU A 23 -3.93 3.53 -1.76
C LEU A 23 -3.59 4.02 -3.19
N GLN A 24 -2.72 5.02 -3.30
CA GLN A 24 -2.28 5.51 -4.61
C GLN A 24 -1.50 4.43 -5.38
N ALA A 25 -0.63 3.69 -4.70
CA ALA A 25 0.12 2.58 -5.29
C ALA A 25 -0.79 1.46 -5.79
N LYS A 26 -1.84 1.10 -5.03
CA LYS A 26 -2.88 0.15 -5.49
C LYS A 26 -3.54 0.59 -6.80
N GLY A 27 -3.91 1.87 -6.91
CA GLY A 27 -4.50 2.41 -8.14
C GLY A 27 -3.57 2.28 -9.34
N ARG A 28 -2.27 2.59 -9.16
CA ARG A 28 -1.25 2.44 -10.21
C ARG A 28 -1.03 0.98 -10.62
N ILE A 29 -0.99 0.05 -9.66
CA ILE A 29 -0.86 -1.39 -9.94
C ILE A 29 -2.08 -1.90 -10.73
N ALA A 30 -3.28 -1.46 -10.37
CA ALA A 30 -4.50 -1.81 -11.09
C ALA A 30 -4.49 -1.29 -12.54
N SER A 31 -4.08 -0.02 -12.73
CA SER A 31 -3.88 0.55 -14.07
C SER A 31 -2.85 -0.25 -14.87
N ALA A 32 -1.69 -0.56 -14.28
CA ALA A 32 -0.66 -1.34 -14.94
C ALA A 32 -1.13 -2.76 -15.31
N ARG A 33 -1.94 -3.43 -14.48
CA ARG A 33 -2.59 -4.70 -14.83
C ARG A 33 -3.54 -4.55 -16.02
N SER A 34 -4.29 -3.45 -16.06
CA SER A 34 -5.18 -3.14 -17.19
C SER A 34 -4.38 -2.93 -18.48
N ASP A 35 -3.28 -2.17 -18.44
CA ASP A 35 -2.44 -1.90 -19.60
C ASP A 35 -1.77 -3.18 -20.11
N VAL A 36 -1.23 -4.01 -19.21
CA VAL A 36 -0.67 -5.33 -19.58
C VAL A 36 -1.74 -6.20 -20.23
N ASN A 37 -2.98 -6.20 -19.72
CA ASN A 37 -4.09 -6.94 -20.33
C ASN A 37 -4.49 -6.38 -21.69
N ALA A 38 -4.50 -5.07 -21.88
CA ALA A 38 -4.83 -4.44 -23.16
C ALA A 38 -3.78 -4.77 -24.23
N ILE A 39 -2.50 -4.77 -23.85
CA ILE A 39 -1.38 -5.07 -24.76
C ILE A 39 -1.32 -6.57 -25.08
N THR A 40 -1.40 -7.44 -24.05
CA THR A 40 -1.22 -8.90 -24.23
C THR A 40 -2.50 -9.64 -24.57
N GLY A 41 -3.66 -9.03 -24.36
CA GLY A 41 -4.98 -9.62 -24.62
C GLY A 41 -5.18 -10.09 -26.07
N PRO A 42 -4.90 -9.25 -27.07
CA PRO A 42 -4.97 -9.63 -28.49
C PRO A 42 -4.02 -10.78 -28.87
N PHE A 43 -2.93 -10.98 -28.11
CA PHE A 43 -1.91 -12.01 -28.37
C PHE A 43 -2.03 -13.21 -27.43
N LYS A 44 -3.17 -13.41 -26.76
CA LYS A 44 -3.39 -14.53 -25.83
C LYS A 44 -3.19 -15.91 -26.46
N SER A 45 -3.44 -16.05 -27.76
CA SER A 45 -3.22 -17.29 -28.52
C SER A 45 -1.76 -17.53 -28.90
N ASN A 46 -0.88 -16.53 -28.74
CA ASN A 46 0.55 -16.65 -29.02
C ASN A 46 1.31 -17.01 -27.72
N PRO A 47 2.17 -18.05 -27.72
CA PRO A 47 2.98 -18.41 -26.56
C PRO A 47 3.88 -17.27 -26.05
N ALA A 48 4.36 -16.37 -26.92
CA ALA A 48 5.13 -15.20 -26.48
C ALA A 48 4.28 -14.21 -25.67
N GLY A 49 3.04 -13.96 -26.09
CA GLY A 49 2.10 -13.07 -25.40
C GLY A 49 1.70 -13.58 -24.03
N SER A 50 1.50 -14.90 -23.89
CA SER A 50 1.15 -15.53 -22.62
C SER A 50 2.31 -15.51 -21.61
N ILE A 51 3.57 -15.70 -22.06
CA ILE A 51 4.76 -15.60 -21.22
C ILE A 51 4.96 -14.17 -20.70
N ILE A 52 4.85 -13.16 -21.58
CA ILE A 52 4.99 -11.75 -21.20
C ILE A 52 3.93 -11.36 -20.17
N ARG A 53 2.68 -11.76 -20.42
CA ARG A 53 1.57 -11.54 -19.48
C ARG A 53 1.86 -12.15 -18.12
N ARG A 54 2.27 -13.42 -18.07
CA ARG A 54 2.55 -14.12 -16.81
C ARG A 54 3.70 -13.48 -16.04
N SER A 55 4.79 -13.11 -16.73
CA SER A 55 5.93 -12.42 -16.13
C SER A 55 5.54 -11.07 -15.53
N SER A 56 4.75 -10.28 -16.26
CA SER A 56 4.22 -9.00 -15.77
C SER A 56 3.24 -9.16 -14.61
N GLU A 57 2.34 -10.15 -14.66
CA GLU A 57 1.40 -10.45 -13.57
C GLU A 57 2.12 -10.86 -12.28
N VAL A 58 3.19 -11.67 -12.37
CA VAL A 58 4.02 -12.04 -11.22
C VAL A 58 4.68 -10.81 -10.58
N LYS A 59 5.29 -9.93 -11.39
CA LYS A 59 5.87 -8.68 -10.89
C LYS A 59 4.83 -7.79 -10.21
N LEU A 60 3.67 -7.62 -10.84
CA LEU A 60 2.56 -6.83 -10.29
C LEU A 60 2.00 -7.45 -9.00
N SER A 61 2.04 -8.78 -8.85
CA SER A 61 1.65 -9.47 -7.62
C SER A 61 2.62 -9.18 -6.47
N SER A 62 3.93 -9.17 -6.71
CA SER A 62 4.90 -8.80 -5.68
C SER A 62 4.72 -7.34 -5.20
N TYR A 63 4.40 -6.42 -6.11
CA TYR A 63 4.09 -5.03 -5.70
C TYR A 63 2.80 -4.94 -4.90
N ASP A 64 1.77 -5.71 -5.24
CA ASP A 64 0.50 -5.74 -4.50
C ASP A 64 0.70 -6.28 -3.07
N GLU A 65 1.55 -7.30 -2.91
CA GLU A 65 1.93 -7.83 -1.60
C GLU A 65 2.71 -6.82 -0.76
N GLN A 66 3.69 -6.13 -1.34
CA GLN A 66 4.43 -5.06 -0.65
C GLN A 66 3.51 -3.92 -0.20
N VAL A 67 2.59 -3.48 -1.08
CA VAL A 67 1.62 -2.44 -0.76
C VAL A 67 0.65 -2.90 0.33
N ARG A 68 0.24 -4.18 0.32
CA ARG A 68 -0.59 -4.75 1.38
C ARG A 68 0.10 -4.69 2.74
N TRP A 69 1.36 -5.11 2.83
CA TRP A 69 2.13 -5.01 4.07
C TRP A 69 2.33 -3.56 4.51
N LEU A 70 2.61 -2.65 3.56
CA LEU A 70 2.74 -1.22 3.83
C LEU A 70 1.46 -0.64 4.47
N MET A 71 0.28 -1.03 3.97
CA MET A 71 -0.99 -0.58 4.55
C MET A 71 -1.24 -1.17 5.94
N ILE A 72 -0.84 -2.42 6.20
CA ILE A 72 -0.95 -3.04 7.53
C ILE A 72 -0.09 -2.27 8.53
N PHE A 73 1.17 -2.00 8.19
CA PHE A 73 2.07 -1.21 9.05
C PHE A 73 1.61 0.23 9.21
N GLY A 74 1.14 0.86 8.13
CA GLY A 74 0.56 2.21 8.17
C GLY A 74 -0.65 2.28 9.12
N GLY A 75 -1.56 1.31 9.02
CA GLY A 75 -2.71 1.19 9.92
C GLY A 75 -2.31 1.00 11.38
N ALA A 76 -1.34 0.11 11.64
CA ALA A 76 -0.81 -0.10 12.98
C ALA A 76 -0.19 1.18 13.57
N LEU A 77 0.52 1.98 12.77
CA LEU A 77 1.08 3.27 13.20
C LEU A 77 -0.01 4.29 13.52
N VAL A 78 -1.08 4.38 12.72
CA VAL A 78 -2.22 5.25 13.01
C VAL A 78 -2.86 4.88 14.35
N VAL A 79 -3.11 3.59 14.58
CA VAL A 79 -3.70 3.11 15.83
C VAL A 79 -2.76 3.38 17.02
N ALA A 80 -1.47 3.03 16.90
CA ALA A 80 -0.49 3.25 17.97
C ALA A 80 -0.33 4.75 18.29
N GLY A 81 -0.23 5.60 17.28
CA GLY A 81 -0.16 7.06 17.44
C GLY A 81 -1.42 7.63 18.09
N GLY A 82 -2.60 7.14 17.68
CA GLY A 82 -3.89 7.48 18.29
C GLY A 82 -3.98 7.07 19.76
N VAL A 83 -3.55 5.85 20.10
CA VAL A 83 -3.51 5.37 21.49
C VAL A 83 -2.58 6.23 22.35
N VAL A 84 -1.38 6.55 21.87
CA VAL A 84 -0.43 7.42 22.60
C VAL A 84 -0.99 8.85 22.77
N PHE A 85 -1.74 9.35 21.79
CA PHE A 85 -2.41 10.65 21.87
C PHE A 85 -3.57 10.66 22.90
N PHE A 86 -4.36 9.59 22.95
CA PHE A 86 -5.53 9.43 23.82
C PHE A 86 -5.25 8.83 25.19
N LEU A 87 -4.06 8.28 25.44
CA LEU A 87 -3.62 7.88 26.77
C LEU A 87 -3.51 9.11 27.67
N LYS A 88 -4.66 9.46 28.26
CA LYS A 88 -4.77 10.31 29.45
C LYS A 88 -3.93 9.59 30.50
N LYS A 89 -2.85 10.23 30.93
CA LYS A 89 -2.04 9.83 32.08
C LYS A 89 -3.00 9.51 33.23
N ARG A 90 -3.36 8.23 33.42
CA ARG A 90 -3.98 7.78 34.68
C ARG A 90 -2.90 8.08 35.71
N ARG A 91 -3.30 8.89 36.69
CA ARG A 91 -2.45 9.48 37.73
C ARG A 91 -1.46 8.48 38.28
#